data_AF-A0A7X9KYY1-F1
#
_entry.id   AF-A0A7X9KYY1-F1
#
_cell.length_a   1.000
_cell.length_b   1.000
_cell.length_c   1.000
_cell.angle_alpha   90.00
_cell.angle_beta   90.00
_cell.angle_gamma   90.00
#
_symmetry.space_group_name_H-M   'P 1'
#
loop_
_entity.id
_entity.type
_entity.pdbx_description
1 polymer ?
#
loop_
_entity_poly.entity_id
_entity_poly.type
_entity_poly.pdbx_seq_one_letter_code
_entity_poly.pdbx_strand_id
1 'polypeptide(L)' 'MRVIFKFFAFAVSIYSYALLAYLILTFVLPNHQITKFLKDISEPFLTPVRNTLFKWIPALRDLPFDITPIAAFFLLGIV' A
#
# COMPACT_ATOMS: atom_id res chain seq x y z
N MET A 1 -13.95 25.76 -3.47
CA MET A 1 -13.99 24.60 -2.56
C MET A 1 -14.20 23.25 -3.27
N ARG A 2 -15.20 23.08 -4.15
CA ARG A 2 -15.48 21.78 -4.83
C ARG A 2 -14.36 21.22 -5.72
N VAL A 3 -13.55 22.06 -6.38
CA VAL A 3 -12.50 21.61 -7.31
C VAL A 3 -11.29 21.02 -6.57
N ILE A 4 -10.90 21.62 -5.44
CA ILE A 4 -9.78 21.16 -4.61
C ILE A 4 -10.06 19.77 -4.05
N PHE A 5 -11.30 19.54 -3.57
CA PHE A 5 -11.74 18.22 -3.11
C PHE A 5 -11.70 17.16 -4.21
N LYS A 6 -12.11 17.50 -5.45
CA LYS A 6 -12.02 16.58 -6.59
C LYS A 6 -10.57 16.23 -6.93
N PHE A 7 -9.68 17.20 -6.88
CA PHE A 7 -8.26 16.99 -7.16
C PHE A 7 -7.62 16.08 -6.10
N PHE A 8 -7.94 16.31 -4.82
CA PHE A 8 -7.52 15.44 -3.73
C PHE A 8 -8.06 14.01 -3.87
N ALA A 9 -9.35 13.87 -4.16
CA ALA A 9 -9.96 12.56 -4.39
C ALA A 9 -9.30 11.81 -5.56
N PHE A 10 -8.98 12.53 -6.64
CA PHE A 10 -8.27 11.96 -7.78
C PHE A 10 -6.86 11.50 -7.43
N ALA A 11 -6.10 12.31 -6.69
CA ALA A 11 -4.76 11.95 -6.21
C ALA A 11 -4.80 10.72 -5.30
N VAL A 12 -5.78 10.63 -4.40
CA VAL A 12 -6.00 9.46 -3.55
C VAL A 12 -6.33 8.23 -4.39
N SER A 13 -7.20 8.34 -5.41
CA SER A 13 -7.48 7.23 -6.32
C SER A 13 -6.23 6.74 -7.04
N ILE A 14 -5.40 7.64 -7.58
CA ILE A 14 -4.12 7.26 -8.23
C ILE A 14 -3.23 6.51 -7.25
N TYR A 15 -3.13 7.00 -6.01
CA TYR A 15 -2.33 6.35 -4.98
C TYR A 15 -2.84 4.95 -4.63
N SER A 16 -4.17 4.78 -4.52
CA SER A 16 -4.80 3.47 -4.31
C SER A 16 -4.49 2.50 -5.45
N TYR A 17 -4.53 2.96 -6.71
CA TYR A 17 -4.13 2.12 -7.85
C TYR A 17 -2.63 1.78 -7.83
N ALA A 18 -1.76 2.71 -7.41
CA ALA A 18 -0.33 2.45 -7.26
C ALA A 18 -0.04 1.40 -6.17
N LEU A 19 -0.78 1.45 -5.04
CA LEU A 19 -0.73 0.44 -3.99
C LEU A 19 -1.22 -0.94 -4.47
N LEU A 20 -2.31 -0.98 -5.25
CA LEU A 20 -2.80 -2.22 -5.86
C LEU A 20 -1.77 -2.79 -6.84
N ALA A 21 -1.19 -1.94 -7.70
CA ALA A 21 -0.16 -2.35 -8.63
C ALA A 21 1.08 -2.88 -7.90
N TYR A 22 1.51 -2.21 -6.82
CA TYR A 22 2.59 -2.67 -5.95
C TYR A 22 2.29 -4.05 -5.38
N LEU A 23 1.09 -4.25 -4.81
CA LEU A 23 0.65 -5.51 -4.26
C LEU A 23 0.75 -6.65 -5.30
N ILE A 24 0.19 -6.45 -6.49
CA ILE A 24 0.25 -7.46 -7.57
C ILE A 24 1.71 -7.72 -7.96
N LEU A 25 2.51 -6.66 -8.15
CA LEU A 25 3.90 -6.77 -8.57
C LEU A 25 4.81 -7.37 -7.50
N THR A 26 4.52 -7.21 -6.21
CA THR A 26 5.23 -7.90 -5.14
C THR A 26 5.06 -9.42 -5.22
N PHE A 27 3.89 -9.90 -5.63
CA PHE A 27 3.66 -11.34 -5.82
C PHE A 27 4.23 -11.88 -7.14
N VAL A 28 4.12 -11.12 -8.24
CA VAL A 28 4.52 -11.61 -9.58
C VAL A 28 6.00 -11.34 -9.86
N LEU A 29 6.52 -10.17 -9.46
CA LEU A 29 7.85 -9.66 -9.80
C LEU A 29 8.50 -8.90 -8.63
N PRO A 30 8.79 -9.55 -7.49
CA PRO A 30 9.24 -8.88 -6.26
C PRO A 30 10.53 -8.06 -6.41
N ASN A 31 11.44 -8.48 -7.30
CA ASN A 31 12.75 -7.87 -7.48
C ASN A 31 12.84 -6.88 -8.66
N HIS A 32 11.74 -6.63 -9.35
CA HIS A 32 11.74 -5.76 -10.53
C HIS A 32 11.84 -4.28 -10.16
N GLN A 33 12.45 -3.46 -11.03
CA GLN A 33 12.67 -2.03 -10.76
C GLN A 33 11.37 -1.26 -10.51
N ILE A 34 10.31 -1.60 -11.27
CA ILE A 34 8.97 -1.00 -11.08
C ILE A 34 8.42 -1.32 -9.69
N THR A 35 8.60 -2.55 -9.20
CA THR A 35 8.14 -2.96 -7.87
C THR A 35 8.86 -2.18 -6.77
N LYS A 36 10.18 -1.97 -6.91
CA LYS A 36 10.96 -1.12 -5.99
C LYS A 36 10.51 0.34 -6.03
N PHE A 37 10.29 0.88 -7.22
CA PHE A 37 9.80 2.25 -7.38
C PHE A 37 8.43 2.45 -6.72
N LEU A 38 7.50 1.53 -6.94
CA LEU A 38 6.19 1.58 -6.29
C LEU A 38 6.29 1.37 -4.78
N LYS A 39 7.23 0.55 -4.31
CA LYS A 39 7.53 0.40 -2.88
C LYS A 39 7.95 1.74 -2.28
N ASP A 40 8.87 2.46 -2.91
CA ASP A 40 9.38 3.72 -2.38
C ASP A 40 8.29 4.80 -2.31
N ILE A 41 7.38 4.84 -3.29
CA ILE A 41 6.20 5.73 -3.27
C ILE A 41 5.20 5.32 -2.20
N SER A 42 5.00 4.02 -2.01
CA SER A 42 4.01 3.49 -1.07
C SER A 42 4.51 3.40 0.37
N GLU A 43 5.82 3.42 0.60
CA GLU A 43 6.44 3.21 1.91
C GLU A 43 6.00 4.19 3.00
N PRO A 44 5.86 5.50 2.73
CA PRO A 44 5.41 6.46 3.74
C PRO A 44 4.02 6.15 4.29
N PHE A 45 3.16 5.54 3.48
CA PHE A 45 1.81 5.13 3.90
C PHE A 45 1.78 3.69 4.42
N LEU A 46 2.54 2.79 3.80
CA LEU A 46 2.62 1.39 4.23
C LEU A 46 3.30 1.26 5.59
N THR A 47 4.26 2.10 5.93
CA THR A 47 4.98 2.03 7.22
C THR A 47 4.09 2.23 8.45
N PRO A 48 3.25 3.28 8.55
CA PRO A 48 2.32 3.40 9.67
C PRO A 48 1.27 2.28 9.68
N VAL A 49 0.80 1.84 8.51
CA VAL A 49 -0.13 0.70 8.39
C VAL A 49 0.53 -0.57 8.92
N ARG A 50 1.77 -0.86 8.50
CA ARG A 50 2.60 -2.00 8.90
C ARG A 50 2.88 -2.01 10.40
N ASN A 51 3.26 -0.86 10.96
CA ASN A 51 3.49 -0.72 12.39
C ASN A 51 2.22 -0.97 13.20
N THR A 52 1.08 -0.49 12.71
CA THR A 52 -0.22 -0.76 13.32
C THR A 52 -0.56 -2.24 13.19
N LEU A 53 -0.44 -2.82 12.01
CA LEU A 53 -0.73 -4.23 11.76
C LEU A 53 0.11 -5.15 12.64
N PHE A 54 1.41 -4.90 12.74
CA PHE A 54 2.34 -5.69 13.55
C PHE A 54 2.14 -5.48 15.05
N LYS A 55 1.63 -4.33 15.48
CA LYS A 55 1.26 -4.12 16.88
C LYS A 55 0.08 -5.00 17.28
N TRP A 56 -0.88 -5.20 16.37
CA TRP A 56 -2.08 -6.00 16.64
C TRP A 56 -1.82 -7.50 16.41
N ILE A 57 -1.02 -7.83 15.39
CA ILE A 57 -0.68 -9.21 15.02
C ILE A 57 0.84 -9.30 14.78
N PRO A 58 1.65 -9.50 15.84
CA PRO A 58 3.11 -9.54 15.75
C PRO A 58 3.63 -10.67 14.85
N ALA A 59 2.88 -11.78 14.77
CA ALA A 59 3.22 -12.95 13.96
C ALA A 59 3.35 -12.65 12.45
N LEU A 60 2.83 -11.52 11.97
CA LEU A 60 2.95 -11.10 10.57
C LEU A 60 4.36 -10.57 10.24
N ARG A 61 5.17 -10.22 11.25
CA ARG A 61 6.55 -9.74 11.06
C ARG A 61 7.49 -10.85 10.59
N ASP A 62 7.21 -12.10 10.98
CA ASP A 62 8.07 -13.25 10.71
C ASP A 62 7.72 -13.95 9.39
N LEU A 63 6.75 -13.41 8.64
CA LEU A 63 6.38 -13.98 7.36
C LEU A 63 7.43 -13.69 6.28
N PRO A 64 7.72 -14.67 5.41
CA PRO A 64 8.68 -14.50 4.32
C PRO A 64 8.19 -13.53 3.23
N PHE A 65 6.93 -13.09 3.29
CA PHE A 65 6.32 -12.14 2.37
C PHE A 65 5.57 -11.04 3.14
N ASP A 66 5.70 -9.81 2.66
CA ASP A 66 5.03 -8.65 3.27
C ASP A 66 3.55 -8.64 2.88
N ILE A 67 2.68 -8.98 3.83
CA ILE A 67 1.21 -8.92 3.70
C ILE A 67 0.64 -7.53 3.99
N THR A 68 1.46 -6.56 4.40
CA THR A 68 1.01 -5.17 4.62
C THR A 68 0.27 -4.59 3.42
N PRO A 69 0.69 -4.80 2.15
CA PRO A 69 -0.02 -4.27 0.99
C PRO A 69 -1.44 -4.84 0.88
N ILE A 70 -1.66 -6.10 1.29
CA ILE A 70 -2.99 -6.74 1.29
C ILE A 70 -3.87 -6.07 2.34
N ALA A 71 -3.34 -5.91 3.56
CA ALA A 71 -4.07 -5.23 4.63
C ALA A 71 -4.37 -3.77 4.27
N ALA A 72 -3.43 -3.07 3.64
CA ALA A 72 -3.62 -1.69 3.16
C ALA A 72 -4.69 -1.62 2.07
N PHE A 73 -4.76 -2.59 1.16
CA PHE A 73 -5.82 -2.68 0.17
C PHE A 73 -7.20 -2.86 0.80
N PHE A 74 -7.35 -3.77 1.78
CA PHE A 74 -8.61 -3.92 2.50
C PHE A 74 -9.00 -2.67 3.30
N LEU A 75 -8.02 -1.99 3.93
CA LEU A 75 -8.28 -0.72 4.63
C LEU A 75 -8.76 0.39 3.68
N LEU A 76 -8.23 0.45 2.46
CA LEU A 76 -8.63 1.43 1.45
C LEU A 76 -9.94 1.06 0.74
N GLY A 77 -10.24 -0.23 0.57
CA GLY A 77 -11.47 -0.71 -0.08
C GLY A 77 -12.72 -0.71 0.82
N ILE A 78 -12.55 -0.49 2.14
CA ILE A 78 -13.66 -0.28 3.07
C ILE A 78 -14.23 1.16 2.97
N VAL A 79 -13.52 2.08 2.31
CA VAL A 79 -13.91 3.49 2.16
C VAL A 79 -14.68 3.73 0.86
#